data_AF-A0A7L9FFQ2-F1
#
_entry.id   AF-A0A7L9FFQ2-F1
#
_cell.length_a   1.000
_cell.length_b   1.000
_cell.length_c   1.000
_cell.angle_alpha   90.00
_cell.angle_beta   90.00
_cell.angle_gamma   90.00
#
_symmetry.space_group_name_H-M   'P 1'
#
loop_
_entity.id
_entity.type
_entity.pdbx_description
1 polymer ?
#
loop_
_entity_poly.entity_id
_entity_poly.type
_entity_poly.pdbx_seq_one_letter_code
_entity_poly.pdbx_strand_id
1 'polypeptide(L)' 'MGEKPRVDEEFPEKDRLIEAVLRVLRLDRRFGKIEEKNVRKILRKLDKSDLTYLANVFDSLYEVIEERFLKEEEKT' A
#
# COMPACT_ATOMS: atom_id res chain seq x y z
N MET A 1 17.02 6.83 -34.48
CA MET A 1 16.00 7.44 -33.59
C MET A 1 15.60 6.35 -32.60
N GLY A 2 15.98 6.48 -31.34
CA GLY A 2 15.51 5.56 -30.30
C GLY A 2 14.08 5.91 -29.95
N GLU A 3 13.15 4.97 -30.10
CA GLU A 3 11.81 5.11 -29.53
C GLU A 3 11.95 5.31 -28.01
N LYS A 4 11.52 6.48 -27.53
CA LYS A 4 11.36 6.69 -26.09
C LYS A 4 10.21 5.80 -25.62
N PRO A 5 10.37 5.01 -24.55
CA PRO A 5 9.28 4.22 -24.02
C PRO A 5 8.15 5.16 -23.58
N ARG A 6 6.91 4.77 -23.91
CA ARG A 6 5.70 5.49 -23.49
C ARG A 6 5.57 5.32 -21.98
N VAL A 7 5.41 6.44 -21.29
CA VAL A 7 5.49 6.57 -19.82
C VAL A 7 4.34 5.82 -19.11
N ASP A 8 3.40 5.23 -19.84
CA ASP A 8 2.14 4.71 -19.29
C ASP A 8 2.19 3.25 -18.80
N GLU A 9 3.23 2.47 -19.12
CA GLU A 9 3.31 1.03 -18.77
C GLU A 9 3.90 0.75 -17.38
N GLU A 10 4.56 1.72 -16.73
CA GLU A 10 5.21 1.52 -15.42
C GLU A 10 4.26 1.78 -14.22
N PHE A 11 3.11 2.40 -14.46
CA PHE A 11 2.13 2.78 -13.44
C PHE A 11 1.32 1.64 -12.82
N PRO A 12 0.89 0.59 -13.55
CA PRO A 12 0.00 -0.43 -12.99
C PRO A 12 0.61 -1.16 -11.79
N GLU A 13 1.91 -1.43 -11.85
CA GLU A 13 2.60 -2.16 -10.80
C GLU A 13 2.85 -1.28 -9.57
N LYS A 14 3.29 -0.03 -9.76
CA LYS A 14 3.44 0.92 -8.63
C LYS A 14 2.10 1.23 -7.98
N ASP A 15 1.03 1.40 -8.75
CA ASP A 15 -0.30 1.62 -8.18
C ASP A 15 -0.80 0.39 -7.37
N ARG A 16 -0.46 -0.84 -7.78
CA ARG A 16 -0.73 -2.04 -6.97
C ARG A 16 0.02 -2.03 -5.64
N LEU A 17 1.30 -1.71 -5.66
CA LEU A 17 2.12 -1.62 -4.43
C LEU A 17 1.62 -0.50 -3.50
N ILE A 18 1.22 0.63 -4.06
CA ILE A 18 0.59 1.71 -3.29
C ILE A 18 -0.71 1.22 -2.64
N GLU A 19 -1.54 0.49 -3.38
CA GLU A 19 -2.82 0.00 -2.88
C GLU A 19 -2.64 -1.03 -1.74
N ALA A 20 -1.60 -1.87 -1.80
CA ALA A 20 -1.23 -2.77 -0.69
C ALA A 20 -0.99 -1.99 0.61
N VAL A 21 -0.15 -0.94 0.57
CA VAL A 21 0.11 -0.08 1.73
C VAL A 21 -1.17 0.62 2.21
N LEU A 22 -1.96 1.19 1.29
CA LEU A 22 -3.17 1.93 1.65
C LEU A 22 -4.26 1.05 2.27
N ARG A 23 -4.39 -0.21 1.83
CA ARG A 23 -5.37 -1.15 2.38
C ARG A 23 -5.19 -1.34 3.88
N VAL A 24 -3.95 -1.43 4.35
CA VAL A 24 -3.63 -1.60 5.77
C VAL A 24 -3.85 -0.30 6.54
N LEU A 25 -3.46 0.84 5.97
CA LEU A 25 -3.70 2.15 6.62
C LEU A 25 -5.19 2.44 6.81
N ARG A 26 -6.05 1.98 5.89
CA ARG A 26 -7.52 2.10 6.01
C ARG A 26 -8.12 1.32 7.19
N LEU A 27 -7.36 0.45 7.85
CA LEU A 27 -7.79 -0.18 9.10
C LEU A 27 -7.86 0.82 10.27
N ASP A 28 -7.10 1.93 10.21
CA ASP A 28 -7.20 3.00 11.19
C ASP A 28 -8.43 3.89 10.91
N ARG A 29 -9.34 4.01 11.87
CA ARG A 29 -10.54 4.86 11.77
C ARG A 29 -10.21 6.35 11.59
N ARG A 30 -9.00 6.78 11.94
CA ARG A 30 -8.52 8.15 11.73
C ARG A 30 -7.96 8.39 10.32
N PHE A 31 -7.74 7.32 9.55
CA PHE A 31 -7.22 7.41 8.19
C PHE A 31 -8.36 7.75 7.21
N GLY A 32 -8.55 9.05 6.98
CA GLY A 32 -9.58 9.58 6.10
C GLY A 32 -9.14 9.77 4.66
N LYS A 33 -10.06 10.31 3.84
CA LYS A 33 -9.83 10.58 2.41
C LYS A 33 -8.69 11.58 2.16
N ILE A 34 -8.46 12.51 3.09
CA ILE A 34 -7.40 13.53 2.98
C ILE A 34 -6.04 12.87 3.20
N GLU A 35 -5.93 12.06 4.25
CA GLU A 35 -4.75 11.28 4.60
C GLU A 35 -4.41 10.32 3.46
N GLU A 36 -5.39 9.57 2.94
CA GLU A 36 -5.19 8.66 1.82
C GLU A 36 -4.64 9.39 0.59
N LYS A 37 -5.22 10.52 0.21
CA LYS A 37 -4.75 11.31 -0.94
C LYS A 37 -3.32 11.80 -0.74
N ASN A 38 -2.96 12.23 0.46
CA ASN A 38 -1.63 12.74 0.76
C ASN A 38 -0.60 11.61 0.81
N VAL A 39 -0.91 10.49 1.45
CA VAL A 39 -0.04 9.30 1.47
C VAL A 39 0.15 8.74 0.07
N ARG A 40 -0.91 8.63 -0.75
CA ARG A 40 -0.80 8.19 -2.14
C ARG A 40 0.17 9.07 -2.94
N LYS A 41 0.14 10.39 -2.74
CA LYS A 41 1.10 11.32 -3.37
C LYS A 41 2.54 11.11 -2.89
N ILE A 42 2.74 10.76 -1.61
CA ILE A 42 4.06 10.46 -1.06
C ILE A 42 4.59 9.16 -1.67
N LEU A 43 3.80 8.08 -1.63
CA LEU A 43 4.19 6.77 -2.14
C LEU A 43 4.50 6.79 -3.65
N ARG A 44 3.80 7.61 -4.43
CA ARG A 44 4.11 7.79 -5.87
C ARG A 44 5.49 8.36 -6.16
N LYS A 45 6.11 9.06 -5.20
CA LYS A 45 7.46 9.62 -5.34
C LYS A 45 8.56 8.61 -5.05
N LEU A 46 8.24 7.51 -4.38
CA LEU A 46 9.21 6.45 -4.09
C LEU A 46 9.56 5.73 -5.38
N ASP A 47 10.81 5.28 -5.51
CA ASP A 47 11.15 4.34 -6.57
C ASP A 47 10.46 2.97 -6.31
N LYS A 48 10.53 2.10 -7.32
CA LYS A 48 9.86 0.81 -7.26
C LYS A 48 10.43 -0.09 -6.16
N SER A 49 11.73 -0.05 -5.89
CA SER A 49 12.36 -0.90 -4.88
C SER A 49 11.88 -0.53 -3.49
N ASP A 50 11.94 0.75 -3.15
CA ASP A 50 11.47 1.27 -1.86
C ASP A 50 9.98 1.00 -1.65
N LEU A 51 9.18 1.21 -2.68
CA LEU A 51 7.74 0.96 -2.64
C LEU A 51 7.41 -0.54 -2.50
N THR A 52 8.19 -1.42 -3.12
CA THR A 52 8.04 -2.88 -2.99
C THR A 52 8.38 -3.32 -1.57
N TYR A 53 9.47 -2.81 -1.01
CA TYR A 53 9.83 -3.10 0.38
C TYR A 53 8.72 -2.68 1.35
N LEU A 54 8.18 -1.46 1.18
CA LEU A 54 7.07 -1.00 2.00
C LEU A 54 5.82 -1.87 1.84
N ALA A 55 5.44 -2.23 0.62
CA ALA A 55 4.29 -3.09 0.39
C ALA A 55 4.41 -4.42 1.16
N ASN A 56 5.57 -5.08 1.07
CA ASN A 56 5.83 -6.32 1.79
C ASN A 56 5.73 -6.15 3.32
N VAL A 57 6.30 -5.07 3.87
CA VAL A 57 6.23 -4.78 5.32
C VAL A 57 4.77 -4.57 5.76
N PHE A 58 3.99 -3.85 4.96
CA PHE A 58 2.58 -3.59 5.27
C PHE A 58 1.72 -4.85 5.12
N ASP A 59 1.98 -5.71 4.13
CA ASP A 59 1.29 -7.00 3.99
C ASP A 59 1.55 -7.89 5.22
N SER A 60 2.80 -8.00 5.68
CA SER A 60 3.10 -8.72 6.94
C SER A 60 2.41 -8.10 8.16
N LEU A 61 2.28 -6.77 8.20
CA LEU A 61 1.56 -6.10 9.28
C LEU A 61 0.05 -6.41 9.23
N TYR A 62 -0.53 -6.46 8.04
CA TYR A 62 -1.93 -6.82 7.85
C TYR A 62 -2.24 -8.21 8.37
N GLU A 63 -1.41 -9.21 8.05
CA GLU A 63 -1.55 -10.58 8.56
C GLU A 63 -1.55 -10.61 10.09
N VAL A 64 -0.62 -9.91 10.74
CA VAL A 64 -0.56 -9.85 12.22
C VAL A 64 -1.80 -9.18 12.83
N ILE A 65 -2.31 -8.15 12.17
CA ILE A 65 -3.53 -7.47 12.62
C ILE A 65 -4.73 -8.42 12.47
N GLU A 66 -4.88 -9.06 11.31
CA GLU A 66 -5.97 -9.99 11.00
C GLU A 66 -5.96 -11.19 11.95
N GLU A 67 -4.80 -11.81 12.20
CA GLU A 67 -4.64 -12.90 13.18
C GLU A 67 -5.06 -12.49 14.59
N ARG A 68 -4.78 -11.25 15.00
CA ARG A 68 -5.18 -10.74 16.32
C ARG A 68 -6.69 -10.57 16.41
N PHE A 69 -7.32 -10.01 15.39
CA PHE A 69 -8.78 -9.86 15.35
C PHE A 69 -9.50 -11.22 15.39
N LEU A 70 -9.05 -12.20 14.61
CA LEU A 70 -9.66 -13.54 14.59
C LEU A 70 -9.53 -14.27 15.95
N LYS A 71 -8.40 -14.10 16.64
CA LYS A 71 -8.17 -14.69 17.98
C LYS A 71 -9.03 -14.05 19.07
N GLU A 72 -9.51 -12.82 18.88
CA GLU A 72 -10.44 -12.18 19.81
C GLU A 72 -11.88 -12.68 19.60
N GLU A 73 -12.27 -13.03 18.37
CA GLU A 73 -13.59 -13.61 18.08
C GLU A 73 -13.74 -15.05 18.57
N GLU A 74 -12.70 -15.89 18.51
CA GLU A 74 -12.75 -17.27 19.04
C GLU A 74 -12.84 -17.38 20.58
N LYS A 75 -12.58 -16.28 21.30
CA LYS A 75 -12.65 -16.22 22.77
C LYS A 75 -13.98 -15.68 23.30
N THR A 76 -14.88 -15.25 22.43
CA THR A 76 -16.20 -14.70 22.77
C THR A 76 -17.29 -15.73 22.52
#